data_AF-G5LM74-F1
#
_entry.id   AF-G5LM74-F1
#
_cell.length_a   1.000
_cell.length_b   1.000
_cell.length_c   1.000
_cell.angle_alpha   90.00
_cell.angle_beta   90.00
_cell.angle_gamma   90.00
#
_symmetry.space_group_name_H-M   'P 1'
#
loop_
_entity.id
_entity.type
_entity.pdbx_description
1 polymer ?
#
loop_
_entity_poly.entity_id
_entity_poly.type
_entity_poly.pdbx_seq_one_letter_code
_entity_poly.pdbx_strand_id
1 'polypeptide(L)'
;MLMMSRHNLRAPLANNGSVLAQSTPNAWPAWDVPGGQLTTKGGVLEVYMGHYTREWLVAQGLIPSGECPAPDTVYAYANSLQRTVATAQFFITGAFPGCDIPVHHQEKMGTMDPTFNPVITEWTLPSIR
;
A
#
# COMPACT_ATOMS: atom_id res chain seq x y z
N MET A 1 2.06 16.37 6.96
CA MET A 1 1.99 15.08 7.66
C MET A 1 2.70 14.04 6.81
N LEU A 2 3.34 13.03 7.41
CA LEU A 2 3.86 11.86 6.71
C LEU A 2 3.23 10.60 7.31
N MET A 3 2.77 9.69 6.47
CA MET A 3 2.23 8.40 6.88
C MET A 3 3.03 7.29 6.23
N MET A 4 3.69 6.47 7.03
CA MET A 4 4.29 5.22 6.56
C MET A 4 3.30 4.08 6.78
N SER A 5 2.68 3.62 5.70
CA SER A 5 1.64 2.59 5.76
C SER A 5 2.18 1.21 5.35
N ARG A 6 1.65 0.17 5.99
CA ARG A 6 1.79 -1.21 5.54
C ARG A 6 0.59 -1.54 4.65
N HIS A 7 0.80 -2.34 3.61
CA HIS A 7 -0.32 -2.90 2.83
C HIS A 7 -1.35 -3.59 3.75
N ASN A 8 -2.63 -3.53 3.40
CA ASN A 8 -3.71 -4.13 4.19
C ASN A 8 -3.81 -5.66 3.94
N LEU A 9 -4.96 -6.26 4.28
CA LEU A 9 -5.21 -7.70 4.29
C LEU A 9 -4.93 -8.35 2.94
N ARG A 10 -3.96 -9.26 2.93
CA ARG A 10 -3.51 -10.00 1.76
C ARG A 10 -3.57 -11.51 1.99
N ALA A 11 -3.60 -12.25 0.89
CA ALA A 11 -3.36 -13.69 0.94
C ALA A 11 -1.94 -13.99 1.51
N PRO A 12 -1.73 -15.17 2.11
CA PRO A 12 -0.41 -15.65 2.51
C PRO A 12 0.59 -15.60 1.34
N LEU A 13 1.88 -15.43 1.68
CA LEU A 13 2.95 -15.55 0.68
C LEU A 13 3.27 -17.02 0.37
N ALA A 14 2.86 -17.92 1.26
CA ALA A 14 3.01 -19.36 1.10
C ALA A 14 2.13 -19.86 -0.04
N ASN A 15 2.77 -20.50 -1.03
CA ASN A 15 2.13 -21.20 -2.13
C ASN A 15 2.32 -22.73 -2.00
N ASN A 16 1.73 -23.48 -2.92
CA ASN A 16 1.91 -24.93 -3.02
C ASN A 16 3.41 -25.25 -3.18
N GLY A 17 3.98 -25.97 -2.21
CA GLY A 17 5.41 -26.30 -2.14
C GLY A 17 6.20 -25.52 -1.09
N SER A 18 5.63 -24.46 -0.50
CA SER A 18 6.28 -23.72 0.61
C SER A 18 6.43 -24.58 1.87
N VAL A 19 7.36 -24.20 2.76
CA VAL A 19 7.55 -24.86 4.08
C VAL A 19 6.23 -24.95 4.84
N LEU A 20 5.39 -23.91 4.80
CA LEU A 20 4.06 -23.95 5.43
C LEU A 20 3.16 -25.07 4.92
N ALA A 21 3.18 -25.34 3.60
CA ALA A 21 2.40 -26.43 3.01
C ALA A 21 2.89 -27.81 3.48
N GLN A 22 4.15 -27.93 3.88
CA GLN A 22 4.76 -29.17 4.36
C GLN A 22 4.76 -29.29 5.89
N SER A 23 4.39 -28.23 6.61
CA SER A 23 4.50 -28.16 8.08
C SER A 23 3.36 -28.86 8.81
N THR A 24 2.33 -29.32 8.10
CA THR A 24 1.16 -29.98 8.68
C THR A 24 0.55 -30.96 7.67
N PRO A 25 -0.05 -32.08 8.12
CA PRO A 25 -0.82 -32.96 7.23
C PRO A 25 -2.18 -32.37 6.83
N ASN A 26 -2.60 -31.24 7.43
CA ASN A 26 -3.89 -30.62 7.16
C ASN A 26 -3.89 -29.81 5.87
N ALA A 27 -5.06 -29.74 5.21
CA ALA A 27 -5.26 -28.84 4.08
C ALA A 27 -5.41 -27.39 4.56
N TRP A 28 -4.69 -26.46 3.91
CA TRP A 28 -4.84 -25.04 4.16
C TRP A 28 -6.09 -24.48 3.46
N PRO A 29 -6.82 -23.53 4.08
CA PRO A 29 -7.93 -22.85 3.41
C PRO A 29 -7.45 -22.15 2.13
N ALA A 30 -8.25 -22.28 1.07
CA ALA A 30 -8.01 -21.56 -0.17
C ALA A 30 -8.34 -20.07 -0.02
N TRP A 31 -7.63 -19.24 -0.77
CA TRP A 31 -7.89 -17.81 -0.92
C TRP A 31 -8.37 -17.53 -2.33
N ASP A 32 -9.22 -16.53 -2.47
CA ASP A 32 -9.83 -16.09 -3.74
C ASP A 32 -8.87 -15.25 -4.60
N VAL A 33 -7.74 -14.82 -4.05
CA VAL A 33 -6.69 -14.07 -4.74
C VAL A 33 -5.35 -14.82 -4.72
N PRO A 34 -4.47 -14.59 -5.70
CA PRO A 34 -3.13 -15.15 -5.71
C PRO A 34 -2.31 -14.79 -4.46
N GLY A 35 -1.34 -15.66 -4.13
CA GLY A 35 -0.46 -15.49 -2.98
C GLY A 35 0.19 -14.10 -2.94
N GLY A 36 0.11 -13.45 -1.78
CA GLY A 36 0.69 -12.13 -1.55
C GLY A 36 -0.07 -10.95 -2.17
N GLN A 37 -1.19 -11.16 -2.88
CA GLN A 37 -2.03 -10.07 -3.38
C GLN A 37 -3.01 -9.58 -2.32
N LEU A 38 -3.41 -8.32 -2.44
CA LEU A 38 -4.45 -7.72 -1.60
C LEU A 38 -5.79 -8.41 -1.84
N THR A 39 -6.53 -8.69 -0.78
CA THR A 39 -7.89 -9.22 -0.86
C THR A 39 -8.90 -8.09 -1.09
N THR A 40 -10.08 -8.41 -1.64
CA THR A 40 -11.19 -7.44 -1.76
C THR A 40 -11.57 -6.84 -0.39
N LYS A 41 -11.63 -7.67 0.65
CA LYS A 41 -11.88 -7.20 2.02
C LYS A 41 -10.77 -6.27 2.52
N GLY A 42 -9.51 -6.53 2.15
CA GLY A 42 -8.39 -5.63 2.43
C GLY A 42 -8.58 -4.25 1.83
N GLY A 43 -9.10 -4.18 0.60
CA GLY A 43 -9.49 -2.91 -0.03
C GLY A 43 -10.61 -2.19 0.72
N VAL A 44 -11.67 -2.89 1.10
CA VAL A 44 -12.78 -2.31 1.90
C VAL A 44 -12.29 -1.76 3.24
N LEU A 45 -11.45 -2.50 3.95
CA LEU A 45 -10.84 -2.03 5.20
C LEU A 45 -10.00 -0.77 4.97
N GLU A 46 -9.25 -0.72 3.88
CA GLU A 46 -8.41 0.43 3.57
C GLU A 46 -9.21 1.67 3.16
N VAL A 47 -10.36 1.50 2.51
CA VAL A 47 -11.30 2.62 2.26
C VAL A 47 -11.76 3.24 3.58
N TYR A 48 -12.09 2.42 4.59
CA TYR A 48 -12.44 2.94 5.91
C TYR A 48 -11.28 3.67 6.59
N MET A 49 -10.04 3.16 6.45
CA MET A 49 -8.84 3.84 6.94
C MET A 49 -8.62 5.20 6.26
N GLY A 50 -8.82 5.26 4.95
CA GLY A 50 -8.77 6.50 4.17
C GLY A 50 -9.81 7.51 4.63
N HIS A 51 -11.07 7.08 4.75
CA HIS A 51 -12.18 7.92 5.22
C HIS A 51 -11.92 8.50 6.60
N TYR A 52 -11.55 7.66 7.56
CA TYR A 52 -11.20 8.12 8.91
C TYR A 52 -10.03 9.13 8.88
N THR A 53 -9.00 8.85 8.08
CA THR A 53 -7.85 9.76 7.96
C THR A 53 -8.28 11.11 7.38
N ARG A 54 -9.18 11.13 6.40
CA ARG A 54 -9.75 12.36 5.85
C ARG A 54 -10.51 13.16 6.90
N GLU A 55 -11.38 12.53 7.67
CA GLU A 55 -12.10 13.19 8.77
C GLU A 55 -11.14 13.80 9.78
N TRP A 56 -10.10 13.05 10.16
CA TRP A 56 -9.08 13.54 11.08
C TRP A 56 -8.30 14.73 10.51
N LEU A 57 -7.84 14.64 9.26
CA LEU A 57 -7.11 15.73 8.59
C LEU A 57 -7.95 17.01 8.48
N VAL A 58 -9.25 16.88 8.20
CA VAL A 58 -10.21 18.01 8.20
C VAL A 58 -10.34 18.59 9.61
N ALA A 59 -10.51 17.75 10.62
CA ALA A 59 -10.63 18.20 12.02
C ALA A 59 -9.36 18.92 12.52
N GLN A 60 -8.18 18.56 11.99
CA GLN A 60 -6.92 19.26 12.28
C GLN A 60 -6.69 20.50 11.40
N GLY A 61 -7.62 20.83 10.49
CA GLY A 61 -7.49 21.98 9.58
C GLY A 61 -6.40 21.82 8.52
N LEU A 62 -5.96 20.60 8.23
CA LEU A 62 -4.88 20.33 7.27
C LEU A 62 -5.37 20.31 5.81
N ILE A 63 -6.67 20.07 5.61
CA ILE A 63 -7.33 20.01 4.30
C ILE A 63 -8.77 20.54 4.41
N PRO A 64 -9.35 21.10 3.34
CA PRO A 64 -10.73 21.61 3.36
C PRO A 64 -11.74 20.47 3.50
N SER A 65 -12.86 20.74 4.18
CA SER A 65 -13.99 19.80 4.27
C SER A 65 -14.78 19.80 2.96
N GLY A 66 -15.26 18.64 2.52
CA GLY A 66 -16.18 18.51 1.37
C GLY A 66 -15.60 18.79 -0.02
N GLU A 67 -14.36 19.27 -0.13
CA GLU A 67 -13.70 19.63 -1.39
C GLU A 67 -12.41 18.83 -1.61
N CYS A 68 -12.06 18.57 -2.86
CA CYS A 68 -10.75 18.00 -3.18
C CYS A 68 -9.63 18.93 -2.70
N PRO A 69 -8.53 18.37 -2.17
CA PRO A 69 -7.37 19.19 -1.82
C PRO A 69 -6.80 19.82 -3.09
N ALA A 70 -6.11 20.97 -2.94
CA ALA A 70 -5.43 21.60 -4.07
C ALA A 70 -4.40 20.64 -4.70
N PRO A 71 -4.07 20.78 -5.99
CA PRO A 71 -3.06 19.97 -6.65
C PRO A 71 -1.77 19.88 -5.82
N ASP A 72 -1.12 18.71 -5.83
CA ASP A 72 0.14 18.42 -5.13
C ASP A 72 0.10 18.51 -3.59
N THR A 73 -1.05 18.81 -2.97
CA THR A 73 -1.21 18.79 -1.50
C THR A 73 -1.07 17.37 -0.92
N VAL A 74 -1.49 16.38 -1.70
CA VAL A 74 -1.44 14.96 -1.34
C VAL A 74 -0.57 14.24 -2.35
N TYR A 75 0.49 13.60 -1.86
CA TYR A 75 1.37 12.78 -2.66
C TYR A 75 1.33 11.34 -2.15
N ALA A 76 0.86 10.41 -2.99
CA ALA A 76 0.77 9.00 -2.65
C ALA A 76 1.86 8.22 -3.39
N TYR A 77 2.74 7.56 -2.66
CA TYR A 77 3.83 6.77 -3.23
C TYR A 77 3.86 5.38 -2.60
N ALA A 78 3.86 4.37 -3.46
CA ALA A 78 3.87 2.98 -3.08
C ALA A 78 5.02 2.24 -3.75
N ASN A 79 5.46 1.16 -3.12
CA ASN A 79 6.30 0.16 -3.77
C ASN A 79 5.55 -0.46 -4.97
N SER A 80 6.27 -0.98 -5.96
CA SER A 80 5.73 -1.54 -7.20
C SER A 80 5.23 -2.98 -7.09
N LEU A 81 4.65 -3.36 -5.95
CA LEU A 81 3.96 -4.63 -5.77
C LEU A 81 2.44 -4.42 -5.75
N GLN A 82 1.69 -5.38 -6.30
CA GLN A 82 0.23 -5.26 -6.41
C GLN A 82 -0.42 -4.89 -5.06
N ARG A 83 -0.01 -5.54 -3.97
CA ARG A 83 -0.59 -5.30 -2.65
C ARG A 83 -0.37 -3.88 -2.13
N THR A 84 0.76 -3.25 -2.45
CA THR A 84 1.08 -1.89 -1.97
C THR A 84 0.40 -0.84 -2.81
N VAL A 85 0.44 -0.98 -4.14
CA VAL A 85 -0.27 -0.06 -5.06
C VAL A 85 -1.78 -0.13 -4.83
N ALA A 86 -2.36 -1.33 -4.73
CA ALA A 86 -3.80 -1.49 -4.48
C ALA A 86 -4.22 -0.90 -3.13
N THR A 87 -3.44 -1.10 -2.06
CA THR A 87 -3.73 -0.48 -0.76
C THR A 87 -3.74 1.05 -0.90
N ALA A 88 -2.71 1.64 -1.52
CA ALA A 88 -2.67 3.09 -1.72
C ALA A 88 -3.86 3.61 -2.55
N GLN A 89 -4.29 2.88 -3.58
CA GLN A 89 -5.47 3.24 -4.37
C GLN A 89 -6.75 3.25 -3.53
N PHE A 90 -6.99 2.20 -2.73
CA PHE A 90 -8.16 2.15 -1.84
C PHE A 90 -8.11 3.21 -0.75
N PHE A 91 -6.93 3.49 -0.18
CA PHE A 91 -6.74 4.56 0.80
C PHE A 91 -7.09 5.92 0.20
N ILE A 92 -6.53 6.25 -0.96
CA ILE A 92 -6.78 7.52 -1.64
C ILE A 92 -8.24 7.65 -2.06
N THR A 93 -8.85 6.58 -2.56
CA THR A 93 -10.28 6.57 -2.91
C THR A 93 -11.17 6.79 -1.68
N GLY A 94 -10.82 6.20 -0.53
CA GLY A 94 -11.56 6.39 0.71
C GLY A 94 -11.36 7.77 1.34
N ALA A 95 -10.16 8.33 1.24
CA ALA A 95 -9.83 9.63 1.80
C ALA A 95 -10.28 10.81 0.91
N PHE A 96 -10.22 10.64 -0.41
CA PHE A 96 -10.43 11.71 -1.39
C PHE A 96 -11.30 11.20 -2.56
N PRO A 97 -12.54 10.75 -2.29
CA PRO A 97 -13.40 10.20 -3.32
C PRO A 97 -13.71 11.24 -4.41
N GLY A 98 -13.49 10.87 -5.67
CA GLY A 98 -13.72 11.74 -6.83
C GLY A 98 -12.61 12.74 -7.12
N CYS A 99 -11.50 12.72 -6.39
CA CYS A 99 -10.36 13.60 -6.62
C CYS A 99 -9.28 12.92 -7.48
N ASP A 100 -8.65 13.70 -8.36
CA ASP A 100 -7.56 13.24 -9.23
C ASP A 100 -6.22 13.19 -8.48
N ILE A 101 -6.06 12.22 -7.59
CA ILE A 101 -4.82 12.00 -6.84
C ILE A 101 -4.18 10.68 -7.31
N PRO A 102 -3.11 10.73 -8.11
CA PRO A 102 -2.45 9.53 -8.60
C PRO A 102 -1.68 8.80 -7.50
N VAL A 103 -1.58 7.47 -7.63
CA VAL A 103 -0.65 6.66 -6.85
C VAL A 103 0.62 6.45 -7.67
N HIS A 104 1.72 7.02 -7.18
CA HIS A 104 3.04 6.86 -7.79
C HIS A 104 3.67 5.54 -7.36
N HIS A 105 4.40 4.92 -8.28
CA HIS A 105 5.27 3.75 -8.07
C HIS A 105 6.25 3.67 -9.25
N GLN A 106 7.30 2.87 -9.16
CA GLN A 106 8.15 2.60 -10.33
C GLN A 106 7.35 1.90 -11.42
N GLU A 107 7.60 2.27 -12.68
CA GLU A 107 6.91 1.76 -13.87
C GLU A 107 6.87 0.23 -13.91
N LYS A 108 7.98 -0.43 -13.53
CA LYS A 108 8.07 -1.89 -13.50
C LYS A 108 7.34 -2.48 -12.30
N MET A 109 6.10 -2.93 -12.53
CA MET A 109 5.34 -3.70 -11.56
C MET A 109 5.93 -5.10 -11.31
N GLY A 110 5.77 -5.58 -10.08
CA GLY A 110 6.24 -6.90 -9.63
C GLY A 110 7.68 -6.90 -9.10
N THR A 111 8.43 -5.82 -9.26
CA THR A 111 9.78 -5.66 -8.69
C THR A 111 9.75 -4.74 -7.47
N MET A 112 10.63 -5.03 -6.50
CA MET A 112 10.79 -4.16 -5.32
C MET A 112 11.50 -2.87 -5.73
N ASP A 113 10.86 -1.75 -5.46
CA ASP A 113 11.48 -0.43 -5.50
C ASP A 113 12.54 -0.33 -4.40
N PRO A 114 13.79 0.12 -4.69
CA PRO A 114 14.86 0.26 -3.71
C PRO A 114 14.48 1.09 -2.48
N THR A 115 13.60 2.08 -2.62
CA THR A 115 13.10 2.89 -1.49
C THR A 115 12.43 2.02 -0.43
N PHE A 116 11.76 0.95 -0.85
CA PHE A 116 11.00 0.05 0.01
C PHE A 116 11.63 -1.34 0.15
N ASN A 117 12.80 -1.56 -0.46
CA ASN A 117 13.45 -2.86 -0.48
C ASN A 117 14.37 -3.00 0.74
N PRO A 118 14.02 -3.82 1.74
CA PRO A 118 14.78 -3.92 2.99
C PRO A 118 15.98 -4.86 2.82
N VAL A 119 16.86 -4.55 1.87
CA VAL A 119 18.10 -5.27 1.61
C VAL A 119 19.28 -4.47 2.14
N ILE A 120 20.36 -5.16 2.52
CA ILE A 120 21.61 -4.49 2.88
C ILE A 120 22.17 -3.85 1.60
N THR A 121 22.27 -2.53 1.62
CA THR A 121 22.92 -1.75 0.56
C THR A 121 24.23 -1.17 1.08
N GLU A 122 25.29 -1.26 0.30
CA GLU A 122 26.52 -0.51 0.59
C GLU A 122 26.27 0.96 0.30
N TRP A 123 26.10 1.77 1.35
CA TRP A 123 26.09 3.23 1.23
C TRP A 123 27.53 3.72 1.04
N THR A 124 28.01 3.71 -0.20
CA THR A 124 29.18 4.52 -0.54
C THR A 124 28.74 5.98 -0.57
N LEU A 125 29.16 6.77 0.41
CA LEU A 125 29.05 8.22 0.34
C LEU A 125 29.73 8.66 -0.98
N PRO A 126 29.08 9.51 -1.81
CA PRO A 126 29.77 10.12 -2.94
C PRO A 126 31.02 10.81 -2.38
N SER A 127 32.20 10.45 -2.87
CA SER A 127 33.43 11.15 -2.52
C SER A 127 33.22 12.62 -2.87
N ILE A 128 33.26 13.51 -1.86
CA ILE A 128 33.40 14.94 -2.09
C ILE A 128 34.71 15.10 -2.87
N ARG A 129 34.61 15.40 -4.16
CA ARG A 129 35.69 15.96 -4.97
C ARG A 129 35.31 17.39 -5.30
#